data_AF-A0A2D9S806-F1
#
_entry.id   AF-A0A2D9S806-F1
#
_cell.length_a   1.000
_cell.length_b   1.000
_cell.length_c   1.000
_cell.angle_alpha   90.00
_cell.angle_beta   90.00
_cell.angle_gamma   90.00
#
_symmetry.space_group_name_H-M   'P 1'
#
loop_
_entity.id
_entity.type
_entity.pdbx_description
1 polymer ?
#
loop_
_entity_poly.entity_id
_entity_poly.type
_entity_poly.pdbx_seq_one_letter_code
_entity_poly.pdbx_strand_id
1 'polypeptide(L)'
;MATFPSIVPSSRLLITGDFPNVLQSSLSGVTTGYRRGNRRVEQVLQLSFAHLTETQVNLIRTHFDGQSGSFENFFLTSSTWNGYATPPVPLANDFAWIYSTPPTITDSIPSRWNVQVELKTVPLERGELVYDAGDSSATARSTILDALTSSSTPARTNIIDSGDSLLV
;
A
#
# COMPACT_ATOMS: atom_id res chain seq x y z
N MET A 1 -8.07 1.41 -9.27
CA MET A 1 -7.79 0.44 -8.19
C MET A 1 -8.79 0.63 -7.07
N ALA A 2 -9.28 -0.46 -6.48
CA ALA A 2 -10.18 -0.41 -5.34
C ALA A 2 -9.43 -0.12 -4.04
N THR A 3 -10.18 0.26 -3.00
CA THR A 3 -9.67 0.50 -1.65
C THR A 3 -10.35 -0.43 -0.67
N PHE A 4 -9.58 -0.99 0.25
CA PHE A 4 -10.08 -1.86 1.31
C PHE A 4 -11.14 -1.15 2.16
N PRO A 5 -12.24 -1.82 2.58
CA PRO A 5 -13.28 -1.18 3.38
C PRO A 5 -12.73 -0.47 4.62
N SER A 6 -13.30 0.69 4.95
CA SER A 6 -12.90 1.51 6.10
C SER A 6 -13.38 0.93 7.44
N ILE A 7 -12.96 -0.30 7.74
CA ILE A 7 -13.27 -1.02 8.98
C ILE A 7 -11.99 -1.08 9.82
N VAL A 8 -12.10 -0.72 11.09
CA VAL A 8 -10.96 -0.76 12.01
C VAL A 8 -10.77 -2.20 12.51
N PRO A 9 -9.59 -2.82 12.28
CA PRO A 9 -9.30 -4.15 12.81
C PRO A 9 -9.03 -4.10 14.31
N SER A 10 -9.48 -5.14 15.01
CA SER A 10 -9.25 -5.34 16.45
C SER A 10 -7.81 -5.72 16.74
N SER A 11 -7.19 -6.52 15.87
CA SER A 11 -5.77 -6.83 15.94
C SER A 11 -5.14 -6.91 14.56
N ARG A 12 -3.82 -6.70 14.53
CA ARG A 12 -2.98 -6.69 13.34
C ARG A 12 -1.71 -7.45 13.63
N LEU A 13 -1.33 -8.36 12.73
CA LEU A 13 -0.03 -9.00 12.73
C LEU A 13 0.63 -8.75 11.36
N LEU A 14 1.74 -8.01 11.35
CA LEU A 14 2.51 -7.73 10.16
C LEU A 14 3.81 -8.55 10.21
N ILE A 15 3.97 -9.47 9.27
CA ILE A 15 5.21 -10.20 9.02
C ILE A 15 5.97 -9.46 7.93
N THR A 16 7.14 -8.91 8.27
CA THR A 16 7.77 -7.86 7.47
C THR A 16 8.52 -8.32 6.21
N GLY A 17 8.37 -9.56 5.78
CA GLY A 17 9.02 -10.11 4.57
C GLY A 17 10.55 -10.00 4.60
N ASP A 18 11.19 -10.26 3.46
CA ASP A 18 12.64 -10.09 3.27
C ASP A 18 12.95 -9.35 1.96
N PHE A 19 14.18 -8.86 1.82
CA PHE A 19 14.67 -8.35 0.55
C PHE A 19 15.06 -9.52 -0.36
N PRO A 20 14.71 -9.47 -1.65
CA PRO A 20 15.07 -10.53 -2.58
C PRO A 20 16.60 -10.62 -2.65
N ASN A 21 17.13 -11.81 -2.34
CA ASN A 21 18.55 -12.11 -2.37
C ASN A 21 18.80 -13.42 -3.14
N VAL A 22 20.02 -13.59 -3.63
CA VAL A 22 20.48 -14.82 -4.27
C VAL A 22 21.75 -15.25 -3.57
N LEU A 23 21.74 -16.45 -3.02
CA LEU A 23 22.90 -17.08 -2.41
C LEU A 23 23.62 -17.91 -3.45
N GLN A 24 24.90 -17.61 -3.66
CA GLN A 24 25.79 -18.42 -4.48
C GLN A 24 26.73 -19.18 -3.57
N SER A 25 26.65 -20.51 -3.61
CA SER A 25 27.62 -21.39 -2.96
C SER A 25 28.79 -21.68 -3.91
N SER A 26 29.99 -21.60 -3.36
CA SER A 26 31.22 -22.00 -4.06
C SER A 26 31.60 -23.44 -3.72
N LEU A 27 32.41 -24.07 -4.56
CA LEU A 27 32.93 -25.44 -4.34
C LEU A 27 33.78 -25.55 -3.06
N SER A 28 34.30 -24.43 -2.55
CA SER A 28 35.03 -24.36 -1.28
C SER A 28 34.13 -24.23 -0.05
N GLY A 29 32.81 -24.25 -0.22
CA GLY A 29 31.84 -24.13 0.87
C GLY A 29 31.55 -22.69 1.31
N VAL A 30 32.23 -21.69 0.73
CA VAL A 30 31.95 -20.27 1.01
C VAL A 30 30.66 -19.87 0.30
N THR A 31 29.73 -19.25 1.03
CA THR A 31 28.47 -18.71 0.52
C THR A 31 28.55 -17.20 0.42
N THR A 32 28.20 -16.64 -0.74
CA THR A 32 28.10 -15.18 -0.94
C THR A 32 26.66 -14.83 -1.32
N GLY A 33 26.10 -13.82 -0.65
CA GLY A 33 24.74 -13.34 -0.91
C GLY A 33 24.73 -12.04 -1.69
N TYR A 34 23.97 -11.99 -2.78
CA TYR A 34 23.72 -10.78 -3.56
C TYR A 34 22.28 -10.35 -3.40
N ARG A 35 22.05 -9.13 -2.90
CA ARG A 35 20.71 -8.53 -2.87
C ARG A 35 20.31 -8.12 -4.29
N ARG A 36 19.11 -8.54 -4.73
CA ARG A 36 18.57 -8.33 -6.09
C ARG A 36 17.59 -7.17 -6.19
N GLY A 37 17.12 -6.64 -5.07
CA GLY A 37 16.12 -5.57 -5.06
C GLY A 37 16.17 -4.74 -3.78
N ASN A 38 15.76 -3.48 -3.88
CA ASN A 38 15.73 -2.54 -2.76
C ASN A 38 14.41 -2.58 -1.97
N ARG A 39 13.37 -3.25 -2.49
CA ARG A 39 12.04 -3.39 -1.86
C ARG A 39 11.90 -4.76 -1.21
N ARG A 40 11.20 -4.80 -0.06
CA ARG A 40 10.85 -6.05 0.61
C ARG A 40 9.74 -6.75 -0.18
N VAL A 41 9.79 -8.07 -0.21
CA VAL A 41 8.79 -8.93 -0.84
C VAL A 41 8.22 -9.87 0.21
N GLU A 42 7.11 -10.54 -0.12
CA GLU A 42 6.48 -11.55 0.75
C GLU A 42 6.08 -11.02 2.14
N GLN A 43 5.62 -9.77 2.21
CA GLN A 43 5.07 -9.26 3.46
C GLN A 43 3.63 -9.78 3.61
N VAL A 44 3.30 -10.26 4.80
CA VAL A 44 1.98 -10.80 5.12
C VAL A 44 1.36 -9.95 6.23
N LEU A 45 0.12 -9.52 6.01
CA LEU A 45 -0.68 -8.80 6.99
C LEU A 45 -1.91 -9.62 7.33
N GLN A 46 -1.98 -10.04 8.59
CA GLN A 46 -3.16 -10.70 9.15
C GLN A 46 -3.97 -9.67 9.95
N LEU A 47 -5.23 -9.52 9.57
CA LEU A 47 -6.19 -8.64 10.21
C LEU A 47 -7.25 -9.49 10.89
N SER A 48 -7.50 -9.23 12.16
CA SER A 48 -8.65 -9.82 12.87
C SER A 48 -9.62 -8.74 13.27
N PHE A 49 -10.89 -8.98 12.97
CA PHE A 49 -12.01 -8.14 13.33
C PHE A 49 -12.90 -8.90 14.30
N ALA A 50 -13.12 -8.34 15.48
CA ALA A 50 -14.02 -8.90 16.48
C ALA A 50 -15.36 -8.15 16.48
N HIS A 51 -16.45 -8.89 16.67
CA HIS A 51 -17.80 -8.35 16.85
C HIS A 51 -18.29 -7.43 15.71
N LEU A 52 -18.03 -7.81 14.46
CA LEU A 52 -18.57 -7.10 13.31
C LEU A 52 -20.08 -7.30 13.19
N THR A 53 -20.78 -6.28 12.70
CA THR A 53 -22.18 -6.36 12.25
C THR A 53 -22.28 -7.04 10.89
N GLU A 54 -23.48 -7.50 10.52
CA GLU A 54 -23.70 -8.20 9.24
C GLU A 54 -23.33 -7.32 8.05
N THR A 55 -23.70 -6.03 8.12
CA THR A 55 -23.34 -5.03 7.12
C THR A 55 -21.83 -4.92 6.94
N GLN A 56 -21.06 -4.93 8.04
CA GLN A 56 -19.60 -4.85 7.97
C GLN A 56 -18.96 -6.13 7.41
N VAL A 57 -19.49 -7.30 7.77
CA VAL A 57 -19.05 -8.57 7.18
C VAL A 57 -19.31 -8.58 5.68
N ASN A 58 -20.50 -8.12 5.26
CA ASN A 58 -20.87 -8.02 3.86
C ASN A 58 -19.97 -7.06 3.08
N LEU A 59 -19.52 -5.95 3.67
CA LEU A 59 -18.52 -5.08 3.03
C LEU A 59 -17.21 -5.80 2.72
N ILE A 60 -16.70 -6.61 3.66
CA ILE A 60 -15.47 -7.39 3.45
C ILE A 60 -15.69 -8.45 2.37
N ARG A 61 -16.84 -9.12 2.38
CA ARG A 61 -17.21 -10.14 1.40
C ARG A 61 -17.35 -9.55 -0.01
N THR A 62 -18.13 -8.48 -0.15
CA THR A 62 -18.32 -7.80 -1.43
C THR A 62 -17.01 -7.23 -1.96
N HIS A 63 -16.13 -6.74 -1.09
CA HIS A 63 -14.80 -6.31 -1.53
C HIS A 63 -13.97 -7.49 -2.04
N PHE A 64 -13.93 -8.61 -1.31
CA PHE A 64 -13.25 -9.84 -1.77
C PHE A 64 -13.76 -10.30 -3.14
N ASP A 65 -15.08 -10.38 -3.31
CA ASP A 65 -15.71 -10.76 -4.59
C ASP A 65 -15.39 -9.75 -5.70
N GLY A 66 -15.37 -8.45 -5.37
CA GLY A 66 -15.03 -7.37 -6.30
C GLY A 66 -13.55 -7.32 -6.70
N GLN A 67 -12.66 -7.97 -5.94
CA GLN A 67 -11.23 -8.14 -6.30
C GLN A 67 -10.97 -9.46 -7.05
N SER A 68 -12.01 -10.07 -7.62
CA SER A 68 -11.95 -11.39 -8.24
C SER A 68 -11.38 -12.45 -7.28
N GLY A 69 -11.64 -12.32 -5.98
CA GLY A 69 -11.05 -13.14 -4.93
C GLY A 69 -9.61 -12.73 -4.59
N SER A 70 -8.62 -13.23 -5.33
CA SER A 70 -7.19 -13.05 -5.05
C SER A 70 -6.35 -12.55 -6.23
N PHE A 71 -7.00 -12.16 -7.33
CA PHE A 71 -6.31 -11.73 -8.55
C PHE A 71 -6.05 -10.22 -8.61
N GLU A 72 -7.01 -9.40 -8.18
CA GLU A 72 -6.90 -7.94 -8.29
C GLU A 72 -6.25 -7.33 -7.06
N ASN A 73 -5.41 -6.31 -7.30
CA ASN A 73 -4.70 -5.57 -6.27
C ASN A 73 -5.47 -4.32 -5.81
N PHE A 74 -5.34 -4.01 -4.53
CA PHE A 74 -6.01 -2.89 -3.89
C PHE A 74 -5.13 -2.19 -2.87
N PHE A 75 -5.53 -0.98 -2.49
CA PHE A 75 -4.88 -0.21 -1.44
C PHE A 75 -5.60 -0.35 -0.09
N LEU A 76 -4.83 -0.25 0.99
CA LEU A 76 -5.39 -0.19 2.34
C LEU A 76 -5.89 1.22 2.64
N THR A 77 -6.93 1.31 3.47
CA THR A 77 -7.39 2.59 4.01
C THR A 77 -6.62 2.95 5.28
N SER A 78 -6.61 4.23 5.63
CA SER A 78 -6.03 4.70 6.90
C SER A 78 -6.68 4.05 8.13
N SER A 79 -7.95 3.64 8.01
CA SER A 79 -8.69 2.89 9.04
C SER A 79 -8.03 1.57 9.42
N THR A 80 -7.39 0.88 8.46
CA THR A 80 -6.64 -0.35 8.74
C THR A 80 -5.51 -0.12 9.73
N TRP A 81 -4.89 1.06 9.69
CA TRP A 81 -3.78 1.45 10.57
C TRP A 81 -4.19 2.38 11.70
N ASN A 82 -5.48 2.40 12.08
CA ASN A 82 -5.96 3.23 13.18
C ASN A 82 -5.10 3.07 14.46
N GLY A 83 -4.75 4.18 15.11
CA GLY A 83 -3.86 4.18 16.28
C GLY A 83 -2.36 4.32 15.96
N TYR A 84 -1.95 4.27 14.69
CA TYR A 84 -0.58 4.59 14.28
C TYR A 84 -0.49 6.04 13.79
N ALA A 85 0.43 6.83 14.34
CA ALA A 85 0.73 8.17 13.83
C ALA A 85 1.41 8.11 12.45
N THR A 86 2.19 7.06 12.20
CA THR A 86 2.78 6.76 10.89
C THR A 86 2.57 5.28 10.60
N PRO A 87 1.83 4.92 9.54
CA PRO A 87 1.63 3.53 9.16
C PRO A 87 2.96 2.80 8.93
N PRO A 88 3.14 1.57 9.43
CA PRO A 88 4.35 0.77 9.19
C PRO A 88 4.61 0.45 7.71
N VAL A 89 3.55 0.45 6.90
CA VAL A 89 3.61 0.27 5.45
C VAL A 89 2.90 1.46 4.79
N PRO A 90 3.50 2.11 3.78
CA PRO A 90 2.85 3.21 3.05
C PRO A 90 1.50 2.78 2.46
N LEU A 91 0.50 3.66 2.52
CA LEU A 91 -0.86 3.34 2.10
C LEU A 91 -1.03 3.21 0.57
N ALA A 92 -0.27 3.98 -0.22
CA ALA A 92 -0.55 4.10 -1.66
C ALA A 92 0.66 4.53 -2.51
N ASN A 93 1.82 3.87 -2.42
CA ASN A 93 2.98 4.24 -3.26
C ASN A 93 3.95 3.09 -3.58
N ASP A 94 4.24 2.22 -2.62
CA ASP A 94 5.28 1.18 -2.79
C ASP A 94 4.71 -0.23 -2.88
N PHE A 95 3.55 -0.46 -2.26
CA PHE A 95 2.93 -1.77 -2.17
C PHE A 95 1.43 -1.64 -2.38
N ALA A 96 0.88 -2.54 -3.18
CA ALA A 96 -0.53 -2.90 -3.15
C ALA A 96 -0.69 -4.21 -2.38
N TRP A 97 -1.94 -4.57 -2.12
CA TRP A 97 -2.31 -5.76 -1.38
C TRP A 97 -3.25 -6.62 -2.21
N ILE A 98 -3.12 -7.93 -2.05
CA ILE A 98 -4.07 -8.92 -2.55
C ILE A 98 -4.46 -9.84 -1.41
N TYR A 99 -5.65 -10.41 -1.49
CA TYR A 99 -6.04 -11.46 -0.56
C TYR A 99 -5.15 -12.69 -0.78
N SER A 100 -4.52 -13.16 0.29
CA SER A 100 -3.74 -14.40 0.29
C SER A 100 -4.69 -15.60 0.28
N THR A 101 -5.71 -15.53 1.13
CA THR A 101 -6.74 -16.54 1.30
C THR A 101 -8.12 -15.89 1.40
N PRO A 102 -9.21 -16.63 1.11
CA PRO A 102 -10.57 -16.14 1.38
C PRO A 102 -10.75 -15.77 2.86
N PRO A 103 -11.53 -14.72 3.18
CA PRO A 103 -11.75 -14.32 4.55
C PRO A 103 -12.48 -15.41 5.34
N THR A 104 -11.99 -15.72 6.54
CA THR A 104 -12.65 -16.67 7.44
C THR A 104 -13.64 -15.93 8.32
N ILE A 105 -14.92 -16.32 8.26
CA ILE A 105 -16.00 -15.73 9.04
C ILE A 105 -16.45 -16.75 10.08
N THR A 106 -16.45 -16.37 11.36
CA THR A 106 -16.96 -17.20 12.46
C THR A 106 -18.03 -16.45 13.23
N ASP A 107 -19.02 -17.19 13.74
CA ASP A 107 -20.02 -16.62 14.64
C ASP A 107 -19.41 -16.41 16.03
N SER A 108 -19.80 -15.35 16.71
CA SER A 108 -19.29 -15.01 18.04
C SER A 108 -20.42 -14.90 19.06
N ILE A 109 -21.23 -13.84 18.95
CA ILE A 109 -22.39 -13.58 19.78
C ILE A 109 -23.56 -13.30 18.83
N PRO A 110 -24.83 -13.44 19.26
CA PRO A 110 -25.96 -13.26 18.36
C PRO A 110 -25.88 -11.97 17.55
N SER A 111 -25.99 -12.07 16.22
CA SER A 111 -25.87 -10.95 15.26
C SER A 111 -24.49 -10.26 15.24
N ARG A 112 -23.42 -10.97 15.59
CA ARG A 112 -22.04 -10.49 15.52
C ARG A 112 -21.09 -11.59 15.08
N TRP A 113 -20.18 -11.24 14.18
CA TRP A 113 -19.22 -12.17 13.60
C TRP A 113 -17.79 -11.71 13.84
N ASN A 114 -16.89 -12.69 13.91
CA ASN A 114 -15.47 -12.46 13.87
C ASN A 114 -14.97 -12.76 12.45
N VAL A 115 -14.13 -11.89 11.90
CA VAL A 115 -13.60 -12.03 10.56
C VAL A 115 -12.08 -11.99 10.60
N GLN A 116 -11.44 -12.96 9.94
CA GLN A 116 -10.00 -13.02 9.77
C GLN A 116 -9.67 -12.85 8.29
N VAL A 117 -8.77 -11.92 7.99
CA VAL A 117 -8.32 -11.60 6.64
C VAL A 117 -6.81 -11.73 6.59
N GLU A 118 -6.29 -12.46 5.61
CA GLU A 118 -4.86 -12.51 5.32
C GLU A 118 -4.57 -11.86 3.97
N LEU A 119 -3.65 -10.91 4.00
CA LEU A 119 -3.23 -10.13 2.83
C LEU A 119 -1.73 -10.36 2.58
N LYS A 120 -1.35 -10.39 1.31
CA LYS A 120 0.05 -10.38 0.89
C LYS A 120 0.37 -9.15 0.05
N THR A 121 1.59 -8.65 0.17
CA THR A 121 2.01 -7.48 -0.61
C THR A 121 2.32 -7.83 -2.05
N VAL A 122 2.00 -6.90 -2.94
CA VAL A 122 2.44 -6.87 -4.33
C VAL A 122 3.26 -5.59 -4.52
N PRO A 123 4.55 -5.68 -4.88
CA PRO A 123 5.35 -4.50 -5.17
C PRO A 123 4.82 -3.83 -6.45
N LEU A 124 4.62 -2.51 -6.39
CA LEU A 124 4.14 -1.74 -7.54
C LEU A 124 5.30 -1.21 -8.38
N GLU A 125 5.25 -1.38 -9.69
CA GLU A 125 6.30 -0.87 -10.57
C GLU A 125 6.15 0.62 -10.87
N ARG A 126 7.27 1.28 -11.19
CA ARG A 126 7.28 2.71 -11.48
C ARG A 126 6.53 2.95 -12.80
N GLY A 127 5.32 3.49 -12.71
CA GLY A 127 4.44 3.75 -13.86
C GLY A 127 3.12 2.96 -13.83
N GLU A 128 2.95 2.04 -12.89
CA GLU A 128 1.69 1.29 -12.69
C GLU A 128 0.56 2.18 -12.14
N LEU A 129 0.93 3.30 -11.50
CA LEU A 129 0.00 4.24 -10.90
C LEU A 129 -0.17 5.47 -11.80
N VAL A 130 -1.26 5.52 -12.55
CA VAL A 130 -1.72 6.72 -13.24
C VAL A 130 -2.65 7.48 -12.28
N TYR A 131 -2.12 8.53 -11.65
CA TYR A 131 -2.93 9.47 -10.90
C TYR A 131 -3.47 10.51 -11.87
N ASP A 132 -4.79 10.51 -12.11
CA ASP A 132 -5.45 11.62 -12.78
C ASP A 132 -5.33 12.85 -11.87
N ALA A 133 -4.74 13.93 -12.39
CA ALA A 133 -4.32 15.11 -11.63
C ALA A 133 -5.49 16.01 -11.17
N GLY A 134 -6.72 15.48 -11.14
CA GLY A 134 -7.94 16.20 -10.74
C GLY A 134 -8.06 16.48 -9.23
N ASP A 135 -7.24 15.87 -8.38
CA ASP A 135 -7.22 16.17 -6.93
C ASP A 135 -5.80 16.04 -6.38
N SER A 136 -5.04 17.13 -6.46
CA SER A 136 -3.66 17.20 -5.97
C SER A 136 -3.64 17.43 -4.45
N SER A 137 -4.01 16.41 -3.69
CA SER A 137 -3.83 16.38 -2.24
C SER A 137 -3.35 15.01 -1.75
N ALA A 138 -2.07 14.71 -1.97
CA ALA A 138 -1.13 14.25 -0.92
C ALA A 138 0.10 13.56 -1.54
N THR A 139 1.27 14.10 -1.22
CA THR A 139 2.52 13.38 -0.91
C THR A 139 2.89 12.16 -1.77
N ALA A 140 2.87 12.29 -3.09
CA ALA A 140 3.56 11.37 -4.00
C ALA A 140 4.74 12.09 -4.65
N ARG A 141 5.89 11.39 -4.79
CA ARG A 141 6.98 11.87 -5.65
C ARG A 141 6.57 11.74 -7.12
N SER A 142 5.71 12.64 -7.60
CA SER A 142 5.46 12.79 -9.03
C SER A 142 6.71 13.38 -9.69
N THR A 143 7.32 12.64 -10.63
CA THR A 143 8.48 13.12 -11.40
C THR A 143 8.08 13.52 -12.83
N ILE A 144 6.80 13.42 -13.19
CA ILE A 144 6.24 13.97 -14.42
C ILE A 144 4.87 14.54 -14.05
N LEU A 145 4.82 15.85 -13.84
CA LEU A 145 3.57 16.60 -13.78
C LEU A 145 3.22 16.97 -15.21
N ASP A 146 2.16 16.39 -15.77
CA ASP A 146 1.54 16.91 -16.98
C ASP A 146 0.66 18.11 -16.60
N ALA A 147 1.10 19.30 -17.00
CA ALA A 147 0.61 20.58 -16.48
C ALA A 147 -0.46 21.21 -17.37
N LEU A 148 -1.33 20.41 -18.01
CA LEU A 148 -2.38 20.98 -18.86
C LEU A 148 -3.54 21.64 -18.10
N THR A 149 -3.67 21.44 -16.78
CA THR A 149 -4.74 22.07 -15.97
C THR A 149 -4.37 22.43 -14.52
N SER A 150 -3.11 22.29 -14.08
CA SER A 150 -2.76 22.47 -12.67
C SER A 150 -2.46 23.94 -12.30
N SER A 151 -3.45 24.65 -11.75
CA SER A 151 -3.26 25.94 -11.07
C SER A 151 -2.79 25.75 -9.62
N SER A 152 -1.74 24.97 -9.41
CA SER A 152 -1.05 25.02 -8.12
C SER A 152 -0.02 26.13 -8.22
N THR A 153 -0.12 27.14 -7.36
CA THR A 153 0.97 28.07 -7.09
C THR A 153 1.91 27.35 -6.13
N PRO A 154 3.00 26.71 -6.58
CA PRO A 154 3.95 26.16 -5.62
C PRO A 154 4.57 27.33 -4.85
N ALA A 155 4.49 27.28 -3.52
CA ALA A 155 5.33 28.09 -2.65
C ALA A 155 6.79 27.65 -2.84
N ARG A 156 7.42 28.09 -3.92
CA ARG A 156 8.87 28.07 -4.09
C ARG A 156 9.36 29.50 -3.97
N THR A 157 10.11 29.78 -2.91
CA THR A 157 10.97 30.96 -2.87
C THR A 157 12.02 30.80 -3.96
N ASN A 158 11.74 31.33 -5.14
CA ASN A 158 12.74 31.50 -6.18
C ASN A 158 13.47 32.83 -5.87
N ILE A 159 14.71 32.76 -5.40
CA ILE A 159 15.62 33.91 -5.47
C ILE A 159 15.96 34.06 -6.96
N ILE A 160 15.37 35.07 -7.60
CA ILE A 160 15.70 35.44 -8.98
C ILE A 160 16.83 36.47 -8.88
N ASP A 161 18.05 36.03 -9.16
CA ASP A 161 19.15 36.93 -9.51
C ASP A 161 18.88 37.47 -10.91
N SER A 162 18.52 38.75 -11.01
CA SER A 162 18.37 39.43 -12.30
C SER A 162 19.76 39.76 -12.83
N GLY A 163 20.42 38.77 -13.43
CA GLY A 163 21.70 38.95 -14.08
C GLY A 163 21.62 40.03 -15.16
N ASP A 164 22.05 41.24 -14.81
CA ASP A 164 22.26 42.33 -15.76
C ASP A 164 23.57 42.06 -16.50
N SER A 165 23.45 41.41 -17.66
CA SER A 165 24.53 41.32 -18.65
C SER A 165 24.62 42.66 -19.37
N LEU A 166 25.37 43.59 -18.79
CA LEU A 166 25.71 44.88 -19.39
C LEU A 166 26.51 44.67 -20.69
N LEU A 167 25.85 44.89 -21.83
CA LEU A 167 26.50 45.23 -23.09
C LEU A 167 26.84 46.73 -23.06
N VAL A 168 28.09 47.06 -22.73
CA VAL A 168 28.83 48.24 -23.21
C VAL A 168 30.28 47.83 -23.46
#